data_AF-A0A950EVE4-F1
#
_entry.id   AF-A0A950EVE4-F1
#
_cell.length_a   1.000
_cell.length_b   1.000
_cell.length_c   1.000
_cell.angle_alpha   90.00
_cell.angle_beta   90.00
_cell.angle_gamma   90.00
#
_symmetry.space_group_name_H-M   'P 1'
#
loop_
_entity.id
_entity.type
_entity.pdbx_description
1 polymer ?
#
loop_
_entity_poly.entity_id
_entity_poly.type
_entity_poly.pdbx_seq_one_letter_code
_entity_poly.pdbx_strand_id
1 'polypeptide(L)'
;MLRAWFLHRLGRRPRRQGRTQRTSRSRSLVTEMESLEGRALLTATSAVAWTAGLVTHHALYAIGAKDNVEVSVDGGSFTNLGGYAKQVSAGLDVFNKPEVYAIGADNAVWLNKGSGWVSLGGYVTEVGAPAAGNFGISLPAGLAYAVSKGHGGLLHKGSSFSSIGGGTIE
;
A
#
# COMPACT_ATOMS: atom_id res chain seq x y z
N MET A 1 -35.41 69.03 38.74
CA MET A 1 -35.02 70.38 38.27
C MET A 1 -33.54 70.37 37.91
N LEU A 2 -33.21 70.89 36.71
CA LEU A 2 -31.92 71.41 36.20
C LEU A 2 -30.66 70.50 36.26
N ARG A 3 -30.11 70.07 35.10
CA ARG A 3 -29.12 70.74 34.21
C ARG A 3 -27.76 71.00 34.91
N ALA A 4 -26.55 70.86 34.36
CA ALA A 4 -25.94 70.30 33.13
C ALA A 4 -24.45 70.75 33.13
N TRP A 5 -23.65 70.27 32.15
CA TRP A 5 -22.37 70.85 31.62
C TRP A 5 -21.03 70.53 32.34
N PHE A 6 -20.09 69.76 31.74
CA PHE A 6 -18.95 70.11 30.82
C PHE A 6 -17.64 70.35 31.61
N LEU A 7 -16.41 69.85 31.34
CA LEU A 7 -15.59 69.72 30.12
C LEU A 7 -14.39 68.75 30.33
N HIS A 8 -13.99 68.08 29.24
CA HIS A 8 -12.64 67.76 28.73
C HIS A 8 -11.40 67.69 29.65
N ARG A 9 -10.57 66.63 29.49
CA ARG A 9 -9.25 66.68 28.80
C ARG A 9 -8.49 65.32 28.85
N LEU A 10 -8.18 64.81 27.65
CA LEU A 10 -7.03 64.01 27.18
C LEU A 10 -6.40 62.90 28.05
N GLY A 11 -6.39 61.66 27.53
CA GLY A 11 -5.54 60.58 28.07
C GLY A 11 -5.51 59.29 27.25
N ARG A 12 -4.67 59.27 26.21
CA ARG A 12 -3.89 58.11 25.66
C ARG A 12 -4.57 56.73 25.51
N ARG A 13 -4.78 56.32 24.25
CA ARG A 13 -4.80 54.89 23.86
C ARG A 13 -3.43 54.25 24.17
N PRO A 14 -3.41 52.96 24.58
CA PRO A 14 -2.76 52.02 23.66
C PRO A 14 -3.43 50.63 23.56
N ARG A 15 -3.18 50.05 22.37
CA ARG A 15 -3.09 48.62 22.03
C ARG A 15 -4.36 47.75 22.16
N ARG A 16 -5.08 47.69 21.03
CA ARG A 16 -5.68 46.44 20.55
C ARG A 16 -4.56 45.39 20.45
N GLN A 17 -4.53 44.44 21.37
CA GLN A 17 -3.81 43.19 21.16
C GLN A 17 -4.53 42.42 20.07
N GLY A 18 -3.84 42.22 18.94
CA GLY A 18 -4.26 41.28 17.93
C GLY A 18 -4.42 39.92 18.57
N ARG A 19 -5.66 39.42 18.59
CA ARG A 19 -5.93 38.01 18.81
C ARG A 19 -5.46 37.29 17.57
N THR A 20 -4.17 36.97 17.53
CA THR A 20 -3.66 35.95 16.62
C THR A 20 -4.39 34.67 17.01
N GLN A 21 -5.42 34.30 16.24
CA GLN A 21 -5.95 32.96 16.28
C GLN A 21 -4.80 32.04 15.89
N ARG A 22 -4.12 31.49 16.91
CA ARG A 22 -3.26 30.34 16.73
C ARG A 22 -4.21 29.23 16.31
N THR A 23 -4.27 28.97 15.01
CA THR A 23 -4.97 27.81 14.47
C THR A 23 -4.45 26.60 15.22
N SER A 24 -5.35 25.93 15.94
CA SER A 24 -5.05 24.68 16.62
C SER A 24 -4.80 23.62 15.55
N ARG A 25 -3.59 23.62 15.01
CA ARG A 25 -2.99 22.47 14.33
C ARG A 25 -2.48 21.56 15.44
N SER A 26 -3.23 20.53 15.81
CA SER A 26 -2.63 19.22 16.20
C SER A 26 -3.63 18.16 16.60
N ARG A 27 -4.92 18.44 16.81
CA ARG A 27 -5.87 17.36 17.21
C ARG A 27 -6.34 16.48 16.05
N SER A 28 -6.47 17.00 14.83
CA SER A 28 -6.97 16.19 13.70
C SER A 28 -5.94 15.19 13.17
N LEU A 29 -4.66 15.56 13.14
CA LEU A 29 -3.61 14.65 12.67
C LEU A 29 -3.40 13.50 13.65
N VAL A 30 -3.51 13.72 14.96
CA VAL A 30 -3.35 12.64 15.94
C VAL A 30 -4.50 11.65 15.81
N THR A 31 -5.75 12.08 15.64
CA THR A 31 -6.89 11.16 15.46
C THR A 31 -6.88 10.43 14.11
N GLU A 32 -6.43 11.07 13.04
CA GLU A 32 -6.22 10.39 11.74
C GLU A 32 -5.02 9.44 11.76
N MET A 33 -3.97 9.76 12.52
CA MET A 33 -2.79 8.91 12.69
C MET A 33 -3.04 7.76 13.67
N GLU A 34 -3.83 7.95 14.72
CA GLU A 34 -4.30 6.89 15.62
C GLU A 34 -5.23 5.91 14.88
N SER A 35 -5.98 6.37 13.88
CA SER A 35 -6.71 5.50 12.94
C SER A 35 -5.77 4.65 12.07
N LEU A 36 -4.54 5.12 11.80
CA LEU A 36 -3.46 4.36 11.15
C LEU A 36 -2.69 3.46 12.13
N GLU A 37 -2.72 3.73 13.43
CA GLU A 37 -2.09 2.89 14.45
C GLU A 37 -3.01 1.72 14.88
N GLY A 38 -4.34 1.91 14.83
CA GLY A 38 -5.33 0.85 15.04
C GLY A 38 -5.60 -0.01 13.81
N ARG A 39 -5.29 0.50 12.61
CA ARG A 39 -5.25 -0.26 11.36
C ARG A 39 -3.80 -0.60 11.08
N ALA A 40 -3.35 -1.76 11.56
CA ALA A 40 -2.11 -2.43 11.16
C ALA A 40 -1.33 -1.68 10.08
N LEU A 41 -0.24 -1.00 10.44
CA LEU A 41 0.67 -0.41 9.45
C LEU A 41 0.94 -1.47 8.39
N LEU A 42 0.34 -1.29 7.22
CA LEU A 42 0.32 -2.27 6.14
C LEU A 42 1.76 -2.47 5.69
N THR A 43 2.42 -3.49 6.25
CA THR A 43 3.88 -3.59 6.27
C THR A 43 4.43 -3.86 4.85
N ALA A 44 3.57 -4.37 3.96
CA ALA A 44 3.70 -4.20 2.52
C ALA A 44 2.30 -4.08 1.87
N THR A 45 2.19 -3.23 0.84
CA THR A 45 0.98 -3.13 -0.01
C THR A 45 1.35 -3.28 -1.48
N SER A 46 0.42 -3.80 -2.26
CA SER A 46 0.55 -3.86 -3.72
C SER A 46 -0.83 -3.84 -4.35
N ALA A 47 -1.00 -3.14 -5.47
CA ALA A 47 -2.30 -2.99 -6.11
C ALA A 47 -2.24 -3.35 -7.59
N VAL A 48 -3.37 -3.82 -8.11
CA VAL A 48 -3.54 -4.14 -9.52
C VAL A 48 -4.91 -3.65 -10.00
N ALA A 49 -4.99 -3.30 -11.28
CA ALA A 49 -6.23 -3.00 -11.96
C ALA A 49 -6.41 -3.95 -13.15
N TRP A 50 -7.65 -4.38 -13.40
CA TRP A 50 -7.98 -5.20 -14.56
C TRP A 50 -9.30 -4.76 -15.17
N THR A 51 -9.53 -5.10 -16.43
CA THR A 51 -10.79 -4.84 -17.11
C THR A 51 -11.57 -6.15 -17.25
N ALA A 52 -12.80 -6.16 -16.76
CA ALA A 52 -13.74 -7.26 -16.97
C ALA A 52 -14.95 -6.72 -17.73
N GLY A 53 -15.12 -7.14 -18.99
CA GLY A 53 -16.11 -6.53 -19.88
C GLY A 53 -15.77 -5.07 -20.17
N LEU A 54 -16.68 -4.15 -19.82
CA LEU A 54 -16.52 -2.70 -20.01
C LEU A 54 -16.17 -1.96 -18.71
N VAL A 55 -15.92 -2.68 -17.61
CA VAL A 55 -15.65 -2.10 -16.30
C VAL A 55 -14.20 -2.35 -15.90
N THR A 56 -13.54 -1.32 -15.37
CA THR A 56 -12.23 -1.43 -14.73
C THR A 56 -12.43 -1.67 -13.24
N HIS A 57 -11.78 -2.71 -12.74
CA HIS A 57 -11.75 -3.09 -11.34
C HIS A 57 -10.36 -2.85 -10.76
N HIS A 58 -10.29 -2.72 -9.45
CA HIS A 58 -9.06 -2.54 -8.70
C HIS A 58 -9.01 -3.49 -7.51
N ALA A 59 -7.83 -4.04 -7.22
CA ALA A 59 -7.57 -4.81 -6.00
C ALA A 59 -6.34 -4.24 -5.31
N LEU A 60 -6.47 -3.98 -4.01
CA LEU A 60 -5.38 -3.66 -3.11
C LEU A 60 -5.08 -4.86 -2.22
N TYR A 61 -3.88 -5.41 -2.37
CA TYR A 61 -3.31 -6.44 -1.51
C TYR A 61 -2.43 -5.83 -0.44
N ALA A 62 -2.45 -6.46 0.72
CA ALA A 62 -2.05 -5.87 1.97
C ALA A 62 -1.51 -6.95 2.90
N ILE A 63 -0.44 -6.66 3.66
CA ILE A 63 -0.07 -7.47 4.83
C ILE A 63 -0.71 -6.84 6.06
N GLY A 64 -1.65 -7.57 6.66
CA GLY A 64 -2.41 -7.18 7.84
C GLY A 64 -1.61 -7.28 9.13
N ALA A 65 -2.24 -6.95 10.26
CA ALA A 65 -1.58 -6.87 11.58
C ALA A 65 -0.98 -8.19 12.07
N LYS A 66 -1.48 -9.30 11.56
CA LYS A 66 -1.06 -10.66 11.94
C LYS A 66 -0.18 -11.28 10.85
N ASP A 67 0.43 -10.45 10.02
CA ASP A 67 1.24 -10.83 8.87
C ASP A 67 0.50 -11.66 7.81
N ASN A 68 -0.83 -11.70 7.90
CA ASN A 68 -1.70 -12.36 6.92
C ASN A 68 -1.90 -11.46 5.70
N VAL A 69 -2.11 -12.06 4.54
CA VAL A 69 -2.43 -11.29 3.33
C VAL A 69 -3.92 -11.01 3.29
N GLU A 70 -4.27 -9.78 3.00
CA GLU A 70 -5.64 -9.30 2.85
C GLU A 70 -5.83 -8.63 1.49
N VAL A 71 -7.06 -8.64 0.98
CA VAL A 71 -7.41 -7.99 -0.29
C VAL A 71 -8.68 -7.15 -0.15
N SER A 72 -8.65 -5.93 -0.70
CA SER A 72 -9.83 -5.08 -0.89
C SER A 72 -10.04 -4.90 -2.40
N VAL A 73 -11.25 -5.21 -2.88
CA VAL A 73 -11.64 -5.06 -4.29
C VAL A 73 -12.59 -3.88 -4.43
N ASP A 74 -12.34 -3.01 -5.41
CA ASP A 74 -13.13 -1.82 -5.73
C ASP A 74 -13.39 -0.90 -4.53
N GLY A 75 -12.43 -0.84 -3.59
CA GLY A 75 -12.54 -0.05 -2.36
C GLY A 75 -13.47 -0.65 -1.30
N GLY A 76 -13.90 -1.91 -1.45
CA GLY A 76 -14.69 -2.64 -0.46
C GLY A 76 -13.91 -3.04 0.80
N SER A 77 -14.57 -3.79 1.68
CA SER A 77 -13.92 -4.32 2.90
C SER A 77 -12.78 -5.28 2.58
N PHE A 78 -11.77 -5.33 3.46
CA PHE A 78 -10.69 -6.30 3.34
C PHE A 78 -11.17 -7.71 3.64
N THR A 79 -10.82 -8.63 2.75
CA THR A 79 -11.03 -10.07 2.89
C THR A 79 -9.70 -10.72 3.20
N ASN A 80 -9.67 -11.56 4.24
CA ASN A 80 -8.46 -12.28 4.63
C ASN A 80 -8.20 -13.46 3.69
N LEU A 81 -7.03 -13.49 3.05
CA LEU A 81 -6.55 -14.58 2.22
C LEU A 81 -5.72 -15.61 3.02
N GLY A 82 -5.47 -15.34 4.30
CA GLY A 82 -4.66 -16.15 5.18
C GLY A 82 -3.17 -16.09 4.86
N GLY A 83 -2.43 -17.12 5.28
CA GLY A 83 -0.99 -17.20 5.11
C GLY A 83 -0.21 -16.30 6.06
N TYR A 84 1.12 -16.37 5.95
CA TYR A 84 2.07 -15.44 6.55
C TYR A 84 2.93 -14.87 5.42
N ALA A 85 3.03 -13.56 5.32
CA ALA A 85 3.81 -12.89 4.28
C ALA A 85 4.76 -11.86 4.88
N LYS A 86 5.97 -11.77 4.33
CA LYS A 86 6.96 -10.72 4.61
C LYS A 86 6.89 -9.59 3.57
N GLN A 87 6.49 -9.93 2.35
CA GLN A 87 6.32 -9.02 1.23
C GLN A 87 5.20 -9.56 0.34
N VAL A 88 4.48 -8.68 -0.35
CA VAL A 88 3.50 -9.01 -1.37
C VAL A 88 3.74 -8.23 -2.65
N SER A 89 3.37 -8.81 -3.78
CA SER A 89 3.35 -8.13 -5.08
C SER A 89 2.18 -8.62 -5.91
N ALA A 90 1.33 -7.70 -6.36
CA ALA A 90 0.14 -7.97 -7.13
C ALA A 90 0.44 -7.90 -8.63
N GLY A 91 -0.18 -8.79 -9.39
CA GLY A 91 -0.04 -8.86 -10.84
C GLY A 91 -1.33 -9.35 -11.50
N LEU A 92 -1.23 -9.58 -12.81
CA LEU A 92 -2.29 -10.22 -13.58
C LEU A 92 -1.82 -11.55 -14.13
N ASP A 93 -2.69 -12.54 -14.06
CA ASP A 93 -2.46 -13.82 -14.71
C ASP A 93 -2.69 -13.72 -16.23
N VAL A 94 -2.35 -14.80 -16.94
CA VAL A 94 -2.55 -14.97 -18.40
C VAL A 94 -4.00 -14.72 -18.86
N PHE A 95 -4.99 -14.78 -17.97
CA PHE A 95 -6.39 -14.54 -18.26
C PHE A 95 -6.87 -13.14 -17.80
N ASN A 96 -5.95 -12.21 -17.52
CA ASN A 96 -6.24 -10.87 -16.98
C ASN A 96 -7.00 -10.89 -15.66
N LYS A 97 -6.80 -11.93 -14.84
CA LYS A 97 -7.35 -12.00 -13.49
C LYS A 97 -6.30 -11.59 -12.47
N PRO A 98 -6.69 -10.91 -11.38
CA PRO A 98 -5.75 -10.51 -10.34
C PRO A 98 -5.16 -11.73 -9.65
N GLU A 99 -3.84 -11.68 -9.45
CA GLU A 99 -3.09 -12.64 -8.66
C GLU A 99 -2.12 -11.90 -7.73
N VAL A 100 -1.73 -12.56 -6.63
CA VAL A 100 -0.77 -11.99 -5.68
C VAL A 100 0.33 -13.01 -5.38
N TYR A 101 1.55 -12.51 -5.41
CA TYR A 101 2.74 -13.21 -5.00
C TYR A 101 3.14 -12.74 -3.60
N ALA A 102 3.64 -13.64 -2.77
CA ALA A 102 4.11 -13.34 -1.43
C ALA A 102 5.43 -14.05 -1.11
N ILE A 103 6.24 -13.44 -0.25
CA ILE A 103 7.37 -14.12 0.37
C ILE A 103 6.89 -14.69 1.70
N GLY A 104 6.91 -16.02 1.81
CA GLY A 104 6.44 -16.74 3.00
C GLY A 104 7.41 -16.65 4.19
N ALA A 105 7.02 -17.24 5.32
CA ALA A 105 7.87 -17.36 6.50
C ALA A 105 9.21 -18.08 6.19
N ASP A 106 9.14 -19.06 5.30
CA ASP A 106 10.24 -19.88 4.78
C ASP A 106 11.14 -19.18 3.74
N ASN A 107 10.81 -17.94 3.36
CA ASN A 107 11.45 -17.19 2.27
C ASN A 107 11.22 -17.80 0.87
N ALA A 108 10.26 -18.72 0.73
CA ALA A 108 9.81 -19.18 -0.58
C ALA A 108 8.81 -18.18 -1.17
N VAL A 109 8.66 -18.21 -2.50
CA VAL A 109 7.59 -17.47 -3.18
C VAL A 109 6.32 -18.31 -3.14
N TRP A 110 5.22 -17.66 -2.78
CA TRP A 110 3.88 -18.23 -2.76
C TRP A 110 2.97 -17.42 -3.69
N LEU A 111 1.99 -18.09 -4.30
CA LEU A 111 1.05 -17.50 -5.25
C LEU A 111 -0.39 -17.77 -4.82
N ASN A 112 -1.24 -16.76 -4.92
CA ASN A 112 -2.68 -16.89 -4.73
C ASN A 112 -3.43 -16.23 -5.89
N LYS A 113 -4.28 -17.00 -6.56
CA LYS A 113 -5.15 -16.57 -7.68
C LYS A 113 -6.64 -16.47 -7.30
N GLY A 114 -6.93 -16.43 -6.00
CA GLY A 114 -8.28 -16.45 -5.42
C GLY A 114 -8.74 -17.82 -4.91
N SER A 115 -8.00 -18.91 -5.18
CA SER A 115 -8.35 -20.27 -4.73
C SER A 115 -7.47 -20.81 -3.59
N GLY A 116 -6.60 -19.98 -3.02
CA GLY A 116 -5.66 -20.37 -1.95
C GLY A 116 -4.20 -20.25 -2.36
N TRP A 117 -3.31 -20.51 -1.39
CA TRP A 117 -1.86 -20.36 -1.55
C TRP A 117 -1.22 -21.63 -2.12
N VAL A 118 -0.39 -21.44 -3.15
CA VAL A 118 0.44 -22.48 -3.76
C VAL A 118 1.90 -22.07 -3.64
N SER A 119 2.76 -22.97 -3.16
CA SER A 119 4.19 -22.73 -3.09
C SER A 119 4.80 -22.82 -4.48
N LEU A 120 5.58 -21.81 -4.86
CA LEU A 120 6.42 -21.81 -6.06
C LEU A 120 7.89 -22.13 -5.74
N GLY A 121 8.22 -22.29 -4.45
CA GLY A 121 9.56 -22.58 -3.97
C GLY A 121 10.52 -21.39 -4.06
N GLY A 122 11.82 -21.72 -4.06
CA GLY A 122 12.91 -20.74 -4.04
C GLY A 122 13.28 -20.25 -2.65
N TYR A 123 14.35 -19.46 -2.58
CA TYR A 123 14.74 -18.72 -1.38
C TYR A 123 15.08 -17.28 -1.81
N VAL A 124 14.14 -16.37 -1.58
CA VAL A 124 14.18 -15.02 -2.13
C VAL A 124 14.08 -13.97 -1.04
N THR A 125 14.64 -12.79 -1.31
CA THR A 125 14.58 -11.61 -0.45
C THR A 125 13.60 -10.58 -0.96
N GLU A 126 13.33 -10.58 -2.27
CA GLU A 126 12.38 -9.66 -2.91
C GLU A 126 11.57 -10.36 -4.00
N VAL A 127 10.31 -9.91 -4.19
CA VAL A 127 9.43 -10.38 -5.26
C VAL A 127 8.68 -9.21 -5.90
N GLY A 128 8.53 -9.24 -7.22
CA GLY A 128 7.82 -8.26 -8.02
C GLY A 128 7.02 -8.92 -9.15
N ALA A 129 5.73 -8.66 -9.22
CA ALA A 129 4.85 -9.12 -10.29
C ALA A 129 4.48 -7.94 -11.21
N PRO A 130 4.62 -8.07 -12.53
CA PRO A 130 4.12 -7.07 -13.45
C PRO A 130 2.59 -7.11 -13.50
N ALA A 131 1.96 -5.95 -13.34
CA ALA A 131 0.60 -5.73 -13.77
C ALA A 131 0.61 -5.38 -15.26
N ALA A 132 0.47 -6.39 -16.12
CA ALA A 132 0.30 -6.17 -17.56
C ALA A 132 -1.12 -5.62 -17.83
N GLY A 133 -1.37 -4.38 -17.42
CA GLY A 133 -2.59 -3.66 -17.78
C GLY A 133 -2.52 -3.15 -19.22
N ASN A 134 -3.69 -2.88 -19.81
CA ASN A 134 -3.96 -2.38 -21.16
C ASN A 134 -3.32 -1.00 -21.51
N PHE A 135 -2.19 -0.62 -20.92
CA PHE A 135 -1.49 0.67 -21.07
C PHE A 135 -0.48 0.69 -22.24
N GLY A 136 -0.68 -0.15 -23.26
CA GLY A 136 0.17 -0.14 -24.47
C GLY A 136 1.53 -0.82 -24.32
N ILE A 137 1.79 -1.48 -23.18
CA ILE A 137 2.99 -2.29 -22.95
C ILE A 137 2.52 -3.75 -22.79
N SER A 138 2.65 -4.55 -23.84
CA SER A 138 2.35 -5.99 -23.79
C SER A 138 3.49 -6.70 -23.04
N LEU A 139 3.39 -6.74 -21.71
CA LEU A 139 4.21 -7.63 -20.90
C LEU A 139 3.51 -8.99 -20.81
N PRO A 140 4.25 -10.12 -20.81
CA PRO A 140 3.63 -11.40 -20.59
C PRO A 140 3.03 -11.42 -19.18
N ALA A 141 1.74 -11.73 -19.09
CA ALA A 141 1.06 -11.92 -17.81
C ALA A 141 1.42 -13.28 -17.19
N GLY A 142 1.16 -13.48 -15.89
CA GLY A 142 1.54 -14.70 -15.18
C GLY A 142 3.05 -14.84 -14.91
N LEU A 143 3.76 -13.71 -14.80
CA LEU A 143 5.18 -13.65 -14.48
C LEU A 143 5.41 -13.13 -13.06
N ALA A 144 6.53 -13.53 -12.47
CA ALA A 144 7.08 -12.85 -11.30
C ALA A 144 8.60 -12.79 -11.39
N TYR A 145 9.18 -11.68 -10.97
CA TYR A 145 10.60 -11.50 -10.78
C TYR A 145 10.91 -11.63 -9.30
N ALA A 146 12.07 -12.20 -8.97
CA ALA A 146 12.50 -12.29 -7.59
C ALA A 146 14.01 -12.08 -7.48
N VAL A 147 14.46 -11.67 -6.30
CA VAL A 147 15.88 -11.58 -5.96
C VAL A 147 16.20 -12.73 -5.01
N SER A 148 17.13 -13.59 -5.40
CA SER A 148 17.59 -14.69 -4.55
C SER A 148 18.46 -14.18 -3.40
N LYS A 149 18.66 -15.01 -2.35
CA LYS A 149 19.56 -14.68 -1.24
C LYS A 149 20.98 -14.28 -1.67
N GLY A 150 21.48 -14.83 -2.79
CA GLY A 150 22.77 -14.50 -3.37
C GLY A 150 22.75 -13.25 -4.27
N HIS A 151 21.70 -12.44 -4.19
CA HIS A 151 21.43 -11.25 -5.02
C HIS A 151 21.23 -11.50 -6.52
N GLY A 152 21.27 -12.75 -6.98
CA GLY A 152 20.93 -13.10 -8.36
C GLY A 152 19.43 -12.96 -8.62
N GLY A 153 19.08 -12.39 -9.78
CA GLY A 153 17.72 -12.27 -10.26
C GLY A 153 17.15 -13.61 -10.74
N LEU A 154 15.86 -13.81 -10.50
CA LEU A 154 15.08 -14.96 -10.93
C LEU A 154 13.84 -14.48 -11.70
N LEU A 155 13.45 -15.23 -12.73
CA LEU A 155 12.20 -15.07 -13.46
C LEU A 155 11.35 -16.32 -13.30
N HIS A 156 10.17 -16.17 -12.72
CA HIS A 156 9.10 -17.15 -12.74
C HIS A 156 8.30 -17.05 -14.04
N LYS A 157 8.24 -18.14 -14.79
CA LYS A 157 7.35 -18.30 -15.94
C LYS A 157 6.77 -19.70 -15.95
N GLY A 158 5.45 -19.83 -16.07
CA GLY A 158 4.78 -21.12 -16.04
C GLY A 158 4.84 -21.75 -14.65
N SER A 159 5.65 -22.79 -14.47
CA SER A 159 5.71 -23.61 -13.25
C SER A 159 7.05 -23.56 -12.51
N SER A 160 8.01 -22.75 -12.94
CA SER A 160 9.36 -22.73 -12.34
C SER A 160 10.07 -21.38 -12.46
N PHE A 161 11.00 -21.13 -11.55
CA PHE A 161 11.96 -20.03 -11.63
C PHE A 161 13.17 -20.41 -12.49
N SER A 162 13.61 -19.47 -13.32
CA SER A 162 14.88 -19.53 -14.06
C SER A 162 15.77 -18.37 -13.61
N SER A 163 17.07 -18.62 -13.43
CA SER A 163 18.02 -17.54 -13.14
C SER A 163 18.16 -16.61 -14.34
N ILE A 164 18.17 -15.30 -14.09
CA ILE A 164 18.44 -14.26 -15.10
C ILE A 164 19.78 -13.56 -14.83
N GLY A 165 20.62 -14.12 -13.94
CA GLY A 165 21.95 -13.61 -13.59
C GLY A 165 21.97 -12.61 -12.43
N GLY A 166 23.14 -12.14 -12.02
CA GLY A 166 23.28 -11.01 -11.08
C GLY A 166 23.85 -11.25 -9.68
N GLY A 167 24.66 -12.28 -9.42
CA GLY A 167 25.43 -12.37 -8.16
C GLY A 167 26.81 -13.01 -8.39
N THR A 168 27.86 -12.83 -7.58
CA THR A 168 28.23 -11.85 -6.52
C THR A 168 29.15 -10.77 -7.11
N ILE A 169 29.10 -9.53 -6.63
CA ILE A 169 30.30 -8.65 -6.58
C ILE A 169 30.89 -8.89 -5.19
N GLU A 170 32.00 -9.61 -5.11
CA GLU A 170 32.83 -9.66 -3.90
C GLU A 170 33.61 -8.36 -3.73
#